data_AF-A0A520VNH0-F1
#
_entry.id   AF-A0A520VNH0-F1
#
_cell.length_a   1.000
_cell.length_b   1.000
_cell.length_c   1.000
_cell.angle_alpha   90.00
_cell.angle_beta   90.00
_cell.angle_gamma   90.00
#
_symmetry.space_group_name_H-M   'P 1'
#
loop_
_entity.id
_entity.type
_entity.pdbx_description
1 polymer ?
#
loop_
_entity_poly.entity_id
_entity_poly.type
_entity_poly.pdbx_seq_one_letter_code
_entity_poly.pdbx_strand_id
1 'polypeptide(L)'
;MEKLKLITGNLKLKILLFGVSFLSLFFIFDTWEHNFDQYKVLQNQLNNRIQHANELTDEIGILSQQIEDLDNPEKLEVVLREYGYGKPGEKIDVFEVPEPITPLDETLQKPRNKSFIEYFIEYIVGKDGE
;
A
#
# COMPACT_ATOMS: atom_id res chain seq x y z
N MET A 1 28.31 -10.85 -64.78
CA MET A 1 27.42 -11.83 -64.11
C MET A 1 27.88 -12.25 -62.72
N GLU A 2 29.14 -12.04 -62.32
CA GLU A 2 29.64 -12.45 -60.99
C GLU A 2 29.10 -11.61 -59.82
N LYS A 3 28.88 -10.30 -60.01
CA LYS A 3 28.33 -9.42 -58.95
C LYS A 3 26.91 -9.80 -58.51
N LEU A 4 26.12 -10.42 -59.39
CA LEU A 4 24.77 -10.91 -59.08
C LEU A 4 24.79 -12.18 -58.23
N LYS A 5 25.78 -13.07 -58.42
CA LYS A 5 25.93 -14.32 -57.67
C LYS A 5 26.25 -14.10 -56.19
N LEU A 6 27.07 -13.09 -55.88
CA LEU A 6 27.41 -12.68 -54.51
C LEU A 6 26.20 -12.10 -53.74
N ILE A 7 25.31 -11.39 -54.44
CA ILE A 7 24.07 -10.84 -53.85
C ILE A 7 23.07 -11.96 -53.58
N THR A 8 22.95 -12.94 -54.48
CA THR A 8 22.03 -14.09 -54.32
C THR A 8 22.48 -15.13 -53.29
N GLY A 9 23.78 -15.19 -52.97
CA GLY A 9 24.37 -16.26 -52.16
C GLY A 9 23.91 -16.34 -50.69
N ASN A 10 23.29 -15.30 -50.14
CA ASN A 10 22.78 -15.28 -48.75
C ASN A 10 21.40 -14.60 -48.64
N LEU A 11 20.69 -14.48 -49.75
CA LEU A 11 19.45 -13.68 -49.84
C LEU A 11 18.32 -14.28 -48.98
N LYS A 12 18.21 -15.63 -48.94
CA LYS A 12 17.23 -16.33 -48.09
C LYS A 12 17.48 -16.11 -46.60
N LEU A 13 18.75 -16.15 -46.15
CA LEU A 13 19.11 -15.92 -44.75
C LEU A 13 18.84 -14.48 -44.33
N LYS A 14 19.15 -13.51 -45.20
CA LYS A 14 18.87 -12.08 -44.94
C LYS A 14 17.37 -11.80 -44.85
N ILE A 15 16.55 -12.41 -45.72
CA ILE A 15 15.09 -12.29 -45.66
C ILE A 15 14.56 -12.91 -44.37
N LEU A 16 15.08 -14.07 -43.96
CA LEU A 16 14.68 -14.73 -42.72
C LEU A 16 15.05 -13.87 -41.49
N LEU A 17 16.29 -13.36 -41.42
CA LEU A 17 16.72 -12.46 -40.35
C LEU A 17 15.91 -11.17 -40.30
N PHE A 18 15.57 -10.62 -41.46
CA PHE A 18 14.72 -9.43 -41.56
C PHE A 18 13.30 -9.73 -41.07
N GLY A 19 12.72 -10.86 -41.46
CA GLY A 19 11.40 -11.30 -41.01
C GLY A 19 11.34 -11.53 -39.50
N VAL A 20 12.34 -12.19 -38.92
CA VAL A 20 12.43 -12.41 -37.46
C VAL A 20 12.58 -11.08 -36.72
N SER A 21 13.45 -10.19 -37.21
CA SER A 21 13.64 -8.87 -36.60
C SER A 21 12.36 -8.02 -36.68
N PHE A 22 11.67 -8.07 -37.82
CA PHE A 22 10.41 -7.36 -38.01
C PHE A 22 9.30 -7.89 -37.10
N LEU A 23 9.14 -9.21 -36.99
CA LEU A 23 8.16 -9.83 -36.08
C LEU A 23 8.47 -9.54 -34.61
N SER A 24 9.75 -9.55 -34.24
CA SER A 24 10.17 -9.20 -32.88
C SER A 24 9.87 -7.74 -32.55
N LEU A 25 10.15 -6.81 -33.46
CA LEU A 25 9.81 -5.39 -33.27
C LEU A 25 8.29 -5.19 -33.22
N PHE A 26 7.55 -5.82 -34.13
CA PHE A 26 6.09 -5.75 -34.14
C PHE A 26 5.49 -6.23 -32.82
N PHE A 27 5.96 -7.36 -32.29
CA PHE A 27 5.52 -7.88 -31.01
C PHE A 27 5.85 -6.94 -29.84
N ILE A 28 7.04 -6.32 -29.84
CA ILE A 28 7.41 -5.33 -28.81
C ILE A 28 6.46 -4.13 -28.87
N PHE A 29 6.18 -3.58 -30.06
CA PHE A 29 5.30 -2.42 -30.21
C PHE A 29 3.84 -2.74 -29.83
N ASP A 30 3.32 -3.88 -30.27
CA ASP A 30 1.95 -4.33 -29.95
C ASP A 30 1.77 -4.54 -28.44
N THR A 31 2.78 -5.11 -27.77
CA THR A 31 2.74 -5.31 -26.31
C THR A 31 3.06 -4.01 -25.53
N TRP A 32 3.75 -3.04 -26.14
CA TRP A 32 4.20 -1.83 -25.46
C TRP A 32 3.05 -0.91 -25.05
N GLU A 33 2.08 -0.67 -25.94
CA GLU A 33 0.92 0.16 -25.65
C GLU A 33 0.10 -0.43 -24.49
N HIS A 34 -0.18 -1.73 -24.55
CA HIS A 34 -0.90 -2.43 -23.49
C HIS A 34 -0.15 -2.39 -22.15
N ASN A 35 1.15 -2.67 -22.15
CA ASN A 35 1.97 -2.65 -20.93
C ASN A 35 2.09 -1.25 -20.33
N PHE A 36 2.15 -0.20 -21.16
CA PHE A 36 2.25 1.18 -20.71
C PHE A 36 0.95 1.65 -20.03
N ASP A 37 -0.20 1.29 -20.59
CA ASP A 37 -1.49 1.60 -19.98
C ASP A 37 -1.67 0.87 -18.64
N GLN A 38 -1.30 -0.41 -18.56
CA GLN A 38 -1.33 -1.17 -17.30
C GLN A 38 -0.42 -0.53 -16.25
N TYR A 39 0.79 -0.10 -16.62
CA TYR A 39 1.69 0.60 -15.73
C TYR A 39 1.06 1.90 -15.19
N LYS A 40 0.44 2.70 -16.06
CA LYS A 40 -0.21 3.96 -15.67
C LYS A 40 -1.39 3.74 -14.73
N VAL A 41 -2.19 2.69 -14.96
CA VAL A 41 -3.28 2.29 -14.06
C VAL A 41 -2.72 1.89 -12.70
N LEU A 42 -1.67 1.07 -12.67
CA LEU A 42 -1.03 0.64 -11.43
C LEU A 42 -0.47 1.83 -10.65
N GLN A 43 0.17 2.77 -11.34
CA GLN A 43 0.72 4.00 -10.75
C GLN A 43 -0.37 4.87 -10.14
N ASN A 44 -1.51 5.04 -10.83
CA ASN A 44 -2.65 5.79 -10.30
C ASN A 44 -3.26 5.10 -9.08
N GLN A 45 -3.41 3.77 -9.10
CA GLN A 45 -3.90 3.02 -7.95
C GLN A 45 -2.97 3.15 -6.75
N LEU A 46 -1.66 3.12 -6.98
CA LEU A 46 -0.65 3.29 -5.93
C LEU A 46 -0.75 4.69 -5.32
N ASN A 47 -0.82 5.74 -6.15
CA ASN A 47 -0.96 7.12 -5.67
C ASN A 47 -2.24 7.31 -4.84
N ASN A 48 -3.37 6.77 -5.30
CA ASN A 48 -4.63 6.85 -4.54
C ASN A 48 -4.53 6.13 -3.19
N ARG A 49 -3.85 4.98 -3.13
CA ARG A 49 -3.64 4.25 -1.87
C ARG A 49 -2.72 5.01 -0.91
N ILE A 50 -1.66 5.66 -1.42
CA ILE A 50 -0.80 6.53 -0.60
C ILE A 50 -1.61 7.70 -0.05
N GLN A 51 -2.43 8.33 -0.89
CA GLN A 51 -3.28 9.44 -0.45
C GLN A 51 -4.23 8.99 0.67
N HIS A 52 -4.94 7.88 0.50
CA HIS A 52 -5.82 7.34 1.54
C HIS A 52 -5.07 6.94 2.82
N ALA A 53 -3.85 6.43 2.71
CA ALA A 53 -3.02 6.12 3.88
C ALA A 53 -2.62 7.39 4.65
N ASN A 54 -2.35 8.49 3.95
CA ASN A 54 -2.06 9.78 4.57
C ASN A 54 -3.31 10.36 5.24
N GLU A 55 -4.46 10.33 4.57
CA GLU A 55 -5.76 10.75 5.15
C GLU A 55 -6.07 9.99 6.45
N LEU A 56 -5.87 8.67 6.46
CA LEU A 56 -6.04 7.85 7.66
C LEU A 56 -5.02 8.20 8.76
N THR A 57 -3.77 8.49 8.39
CA THR A 57 -2.75 8.92 9.35
C THR A 57 -3.14 10.25 10.00
N ASP A 58 -3.67 11.18 9.22
CA ASP A 58 -4.14 12.48 9.73
C ASP A 58 -5.36 12.32 10.65
N GLU A 59 -6.33 11.48 10.27
CA GLU A 59 -7.48 11.14 11.11
C GLU A 59 -7.06 10.49 12.43
N ILE A 60 -6.11 9.56 12.39
CA ILE A 60 -5.52 8.96 13.60
C ILE A 60 -4.87 10.03 14.46
N GLY A 61 -4.13 10.98 13.88
CA GLY A 61 -3.51 12.08 14.62
C GLY A 61 -4.55 12.94 15.36
N ILE A 62 -5.65 13.28 14.69
CA ILE A 62 -6.75 14.04 15.30
C ILE A 62 -7.41 13.25 16.43
N LEU A 63 -7.70 11.96 16.21
CA LEU A 63 -8.31 11.10 17.22
C LEU A 63 -7.39 10.89 18.42
N SER A 64 -6.10 10.70 18.21
CA SER A 64 -5.11 10.60 19.28
C SER A 64 -5.06 11.87 20.13
N GLN A 65 -5.15 13.05 19.50
CA GLN A 65 -5.22 14.31 20.23
C GLN A 65 -6.52 14.44 21.04
N GLN A 66 -7.66 13.97 20.49
CA GLN A 66 -8.92 13.93 21.23
C GLN A 66 -8.86 12.97 22.43
N ILE A 67 -8.17 11.84 22.29
CA ILE A 67 -7.93 10.89 23.40
C ILE A 67 -7.06 11.56 24.47
N GLU A 68 -5.98 12.24 24.09
CA GLU A 68 -5.14 13.00 25.04
C GLU A 68 -5.93 14.11 25.75
N ASP A 69 -6.85 14.77 25.04
CA ASP A 69 -7.75 15.76 25.64
C ASP A 69 -8.74 15.13 26.65
N LEU A 70 -9.11 13.86 26.47
CA LEU A 70 -9.95 13.11 27.42
C LEU A 70 -9.20 12.72 28.70
N ASP A 71 -7.87 12.60 28.66
CA ASP A 71 -7.04 12.37 29.84
C ASP A 71 -6.90 13.63 30.73
N ASN A 72 -7.27 14.81 30.22
CA ASN A 72 -7.26 16.05 30.98
C ASN A 72 -8.62 16.29 31.66
N PRO A 73 -8.71 16.32 33.01
CA PRO A 73 -9.98 16.39 33.74
C PRO A 73 -10.81 17.64 33.44
N GLU A 74 -10.16 18.78 33.13
CA GLU A 74 -10.88 20.02 32.80
C GLU A 74 -11.49 19.98 31.40
N LYS A 75 -10.82 19.34 30.44
CA LYS A 75 -11.32 19.20 29.06
C LYS A 75 -12.34 18.07 28.94
N LEU A 76 -12.14 16.98 29.67
CA LEU A 76 -13.06 15.85 29.76
C LEU A 76 -14.46 16.31 30.20
N GLU A 77 -14.57 17.19 31.20
CA GLU A 77 -15.87 17.71 31.65
C GLU A 77 -16.59 18.51 30.54
N VAL A 78 -15.86 19.28 29.75
CA VAL A 78 -16.41 20.03 28.60
C VAL A 78 -16.92 19.08 27.54
N VAL A 79 -16.11 18.10 27.14
CA VAL A 79 -16.47 17.11 26.13
C VAL A 79 -17.70 16.30 26.59
N LEU A 80 -17.70 15.79 27.82
CA LEU A 80 -18.82 15.03 28.36
C LEU A 80 -20.13 15.84 28.33
N ARG A 81 -20.08 17.14 28.65
CA ARG A 81 -21.26 18.02 28.60
C ARG A 81 -21.73 18.31 27.18
N GLU A 82 -20.84 18.45 26.21
CA GLU A 82 -21.22 18.58 24.79
C GLU A 82 -21.97 17.35 24.28
N TYR A 83 -21.58 16.16 24.75
CA TYR A 83 -22.27 14.90 24.44
C TYR A 83 -23.53 14.66 25.30
N GLY A 84 -23.91 15.61 26.16
CA GLY A 84 -25.15 15.56 26.95
C GLY A 84 -25.03 14.87 28.30
N TYR A 85 -23.82 14.55 28.76
CA TYR A 85 -23.59 14.04 30.11
C TYR A 85 -23.57 15.20 31.11
N GLY A 86 -24.61 15.28 31.95
CA GLY A 86 -24.72 16.26 33.04
C GLY A 86 -25.13 17.67 32.59
N LYS A 87 -25.70 18.46 33.51
CA LYS A 87 -26.05 19.86 33.28
C LYS A 87 -24.93 20.81 33.73
N PRO A 88 -24.91 22.07 33.25
CA PRO A 88 -23.94 23.06 33.71
C PRO A 88 -24.02 23.23 35.24
N GLY A 89 -22.92 22.92 35.94
CA GLY A 89 -22.83 22.99 37.40
C GLY A 89 -23.06 21.67 38.15
N GLU A 90 -23.38 20.57 37.46
CA GLU A 90 -23.37 19.22 38.06
C GLU A 90 -21.96 18.62 38.00
N LYS A 91 -21.58 17.91 39.08
CA LYS A 91 -20.30 17.20 39.17
C LYS A 91 -20.44 15.85 38.46
N ILE A 92 -19.58 15.61 37.47
CA ILE A 92 -19.55 14.34 36.74
C ILE A 92 -18.52 13.44 37.42
N ASP A 93 -18.97 12.34 38.03
CA ASP A 93 -18.07 11.36 38.64
C ASP A 93 -17.57 10.39 37.54
N VAL A 94 -16.27 10.49 37.24
CA VAL A 94 -15.59 9.63 36.27
C VAL A 94 -14.97 8.45 37.01
N PHE A 95 -15.33 7.23 36.64
CA PHE A 95 -14.73 6.01 37.18
C PHE A 95 -13.64 5.52 36.23
N GLU A 96 -12.40 5.44 36.71
CA GLU A 96 -11.33 4.74 35.98
C GLU A 96 -11.66 3.25 35.93
N VAL A 97 -12.02 2.75 34.75
CA VAL A 97 -12.15 1.32 34.50
C VAL A 97 -10.75 0.78 34.23
N PRO A 98 -10.22 -0.12 35.06
CA PRO A 98 -8.91 -0.71 34.81
C PRO A 98 -9.07 -1.78 33.73
N GLU A 99 -8.78 -1.45 32.47
CA GLU A 99 -8.55 -2.44 31.42
C GLU A 99 -7.22 -2.21 30.68
N PRO A 100 -6.51 -3.29 30.33
CA PRO A 100 -5.19 -3.23 29.70
C PRO A 100 -5.35 -2.95 28.21
N ILE A 101 -5.47 -1.68 27.82
CA ILE A 101 -5.44 -1.30 26.42
C ILE A 101 -3.97 -1.23 26.00
N THR A 102 -3.54 -2.11 25.10
CA THR A 102 -2.19 -2.04 24.51
C THR A 102 -2.08 -0.72 23.72
N PRO A 103 -1.08 0.13 23.98
CA PRO A 103 -0.96 1.43 23.32
C PRO A 103 -0.99 1.31 21.79
N LEU A 104 -1.66 2.25 21.12
CA LEU A 104 -1.72 2.29 19.66
C LEU A 104 -0.31 2.42 19.04
N ASP A 105 0.61 3.06 19.74
CA ASP A 105 2.02 3.14 19.33
C ASP A 105 2.68 1.77 19.18
N GLU A 106 2.36 0.80 20.03
CA GLU A 106 2.91 -0.56 19.95
C GLU A 106 2.29 -1.38 18.81
N THR A 107 1.01 -1.12 18.47
CA THR A 107 0.35 -1.77 17.35
C THR A 107 0.76 -1.16 16.00
N LEU A 108 1.04 0.14 15.95
CA LEU A 108 1.52 0.85 14.74
C LEU A 108 3.02 0.66 14.48
N GLN A 109 3.83 0.47 15.51
CA GLN A 109 5.27 0.21 15.37
C GLN A 109 5.60 -1.22 14.95
N LYS A 110 4.64 -2.15 14.95
CA LYS A 110 4.91 -3.51 14.48
C LYS A 110 5.07 -3.48 12.95
N PRO A 111 6.26 -3.75 12.40
CA PRO A 111 6.43 -3.77 10.95
C PRO A 111 5.58 -4.90 10.37
N ARG A 112 4.43 -4.54 9.79
CA ARG A 112 3.50 -5.48 9.17
C ARG A 112 3.94 -5.86 7.74
N ASN A 113 5.23 -6.09 7.56
CA ASN A 113 5.82 -6.57 6.31
C ASN A 113 6.58 -7.88 6.60
N LYS A 114 5.83 -8.93 6.95
CA LYS A 114 6.36 -10.29 6.74
C LYS A 114 6.33 -10.57 5.24
N SER A 115 7.47 -10.96 4.69
CA SER A 115 7.55 -11.37 3.29
C SER A 115 6.66 -12.59 3.05
N PHE A 116 6.12 -12.76 1.83
CA PHE A 116 5.37 -13.97 1.45
C PHE A 116 6.16 -15.26 1.75
N ILE A 117 7.50 -15.18 1.66
CA ILE A 117 8.42 -16.27 2.00
C ILE A 117 8.36 -16.60 3.50
N GLU A 118 8.30 -15.61 4.38
CA GLU A 118 8.17 -15.84 5.83
C GLU A 118 6.84 -16.50 6.18
N TYR A 119 5.74 -16.07 5.55
CA TYR A 119 4.45 -16.75 5.73
C TYR A 119 4.47 -18.22 5.28
N PHE A 120 5.15 -18.51 4.17
CA PHE A 120 5.27 -19.87 3.65
C PHE A 120 6.14 -20.77 4.53
N ILE A 121 7.23 -20.23 5.07
CA ILE A 121 8.09 -20.93 6.01
C ILE A 121 7.34 -21.19 7.32
N GLU A 122 6.62 -20.20 7.86
CA GLU A 122 5.78 -20.37 9.05
C GLU A 122 4.67 -21.41 8.87
N TYR A 123 4.10 -21.50 7.67
CA TYR A 123 3.09 -22.50 7.33
C TYR A 123 3.66 -23.93 7.31
N ILE A 124 4.90 -24.12 6.83
CA ILE A 124 5.53 -25.45 6.71
C ILE A 124 6.19 -25.89 8.01
N VAL A 125 6.90 -24.99 8.67
CA VAL A 125 7.71 -25.30 9.86
C VAL A 125 6.85 -25.29 11.13
N GLY A 126 5.70 -24.60 11.10
CA GLY A 126 4.93 -24.32 12.31
C GLY A 126 5.60 -23.19 13.10
N LYS A 127 4.79 -22.41 13.85
CA LYS A 127 5.33 -21.43 14.79
C LYS A 127 6.05 -22.18 15.91
N ASP A 128 7.38 -22.12 15.95
CA ASP A 128 8.10 -22.47 17.16
C ASP A 128 7.87 -21.35 18.20
N GLY A 129 6.89 -21.60 19.09
CA GLY A 129 6.72 -20.84 20.34
C GLY A 129 5.57 -19.84 20.36
N GLU A 130 4.33 -20.32 20.26
CA GLU A 130 3.15 -19.89 21.03
C GLU A 130 2.14 -21.04 21.10
#